data_AF-A0A852U405-F1
#
_entry.id   AF-A0A852U405-F1
#
_cell.length_a   1.000
_cell.length_b   1.000
_cell.length_c   1.000
_cell.angle_alpha   90.00
_cell.angle_beta   90.00
_cell.angle_gamma   90.00
#
_symmetry.space_group_name_H-M   'P 1'
#
loop_
_entity.id
_entity.type
_entity.pdbx_description
1 polymer ?
#
loop_
_entity_poly.entity_id
_entity_poly.type
_entity_poly.pdbx_seq_one_letter_code
_entity_poly.pdbx_strand_id
1 'polypeptide(L)'
;MTRSSLRIGAAASAACLAATLSACASVPTGGPVVQGAGGSNDVGQGGSYARLIPAGPQPGVGETGLIRGFLGDMGSFEEDYEAARLYMTDEERASWSPDGTVLVYGEMDSVGLDVRRSEDGERAEVRMRTPLAATIDPSGQYVPAGQGEIIDVTFELARVGGEWRISELPEEIMLSRRDVDRAFRPLNLYYFNRDMSTLVPDPIFLPVQPTSELPDQLSRMLATMLVSGPTDWLEPAVRSSFPGDATADVSYDSGLVTVELSSEADGADPEERLGMVAQLVWTLKQLPDVRQLTLNIGGDEVRIPASEDENLQTDSGTWSSVNPSGVTGNPRAYFMRDGQLWSLDGRQQEARSQGAPGIGDTPLEQHAVSLDEDKVAGVGVGDNEVVVAELTEGGAYTTVLSGGEYTSLSWDGYGNLWVAEDISAEKEAAEEDEDEDVEDDTERGDPPAGSSDADPEQDDAAGTRLWLLRGGTDPIEVTAPELSDRTVTRLRASRDGTRVALLTEDGENSQVLVGRVVYDDAGVLLQAFLPLATDLNDVSDLAWRGADQLAVLGQKERAAVQAHLVPLDGSTQSTSAGATTGVDMKSIAAAPGQPLLAGTEDDYVSMTNDRLMWERVTDGTNPVYPG
;
A
#
# COMPACT_ATOMS: atom_id res chain seq x y z
N MET A 1 13.15 75.01 -46.10
CA MET A 1 14.09 74.10 -45.40
C MET A 1 13.37 73.52 -44.18
N THR A 2 12.71 72.36 -44.29
CA THR A 2 12.18 71.55 -43.15
C THR A 2 11.48 70.28 -43.68
N ARG A 3 12.07 69.60 -44.67
CA ARG A 3 11.55 68.31 -45.20
C ARG A 3 12.51 67.13 -44.98
N SER A 4 13.67 67.33 -44.35
CA SER A 4 14.61 66.24 -44.02
C SER A 4 14.53 65.76 -42.56
N SER A 5 13.83 66.46 -41.67
CA SER A 5 13.74 66.09 -40.25
C SER A 5 12.69 65.01 -39.93
N LEU A 6 11.70 64.78 -40.80
CA LEU A 6 10.69 63.73 -40.57
C LEU A 6 11.11 62.32 -41.05
N ARG A 7 12.15 62.19 -41.88
CA ARG A 7 12.58 60.88 -42.39
C ARG A 7 13.65 60.19 -41.52
N ILE A 8 14.32 60.94 -40.65
CA ILE A 8 15.33 60.40 -39.73
C ILE A 8 14.66 59.84 -38.46
N GLY A 9 13.56 60.45 -38.00
CA GLY A 9 12.80 59.95 -36.84
C GLY A 9 12.12 58.60 -37.07
N ALA A 10 11.56 58.37 -38.26
CA ALA A 10 10.91 57.11 -38.60
C ALA A 10 11.90 55.94 -38.77
N ALA A 11 13.12 56.21 -39.26
CA ALA A 11 14.17 55.19 -39.39
C ALA A 11 14.79 54.82 -38.02
N ALA A 12 14.93 55.78 -37.10
CA ALA A 12 15.44 55.52 -35.76
C ALA A 12 14.44 54.74 -34.89
N SER A 13 13.14 55.04 -35.00
CA SER A 13 12.10 54.29 -34.28
C SER A 13 11.89 52.86 -34.80
N ALA A 14 12.06 52.62 -36.12
CA ALA A 14 12.01 51.27 -36.68
C ALA A 14 13.25 50.43 -36.31
N ALA A 15 14.43 51.05 -36.21
CA ALA A 15 15.66 50.35 -35.78
C ALA A 15 15.63 49.99 -34.28
N CYS A 16 15.08 50.85 -33.42
CA CYS A 16 14.92 50.52 -31.99
C CYS A 16 13.84 49.46 -31.74
N LEU A 17 12.77 49.38 -32.55
CA LEU A 17 11.75 48.32 -32.44
C LEU A 17 12.23 46.97 -32.99
N ALA A 18 13.15 46.97 -33.97
CA ALA A 18 13.73 45.73 -34.49
C ALA A 18 14.81 45.14 -33.57
N ALA A 19 15.51 45.96 -32.78
CA ALA A 19 16.52 45.49 -31.83
C ALA A 19 15.93 44.89 -30.53
N THR A 20 14.66 45.16 -30.20
CA THR A 20 13.99 44.57 -29.03
C THR A 20 13.31 43.22 -29.33
N LEU A 21 13.29 42.78 -30.59
CA LEU A 21 12.69 41.50 -31.00
C LEU A 21 13.70 40.36 -31.21
N SER A 22 14.98 40.57 -30.93
CA SER A 22 16.03 39.55 -31.01
C SER A 22 16.71 39.28 -29.67
N ALA A 23 15.96 39.35 -28.57
CA ALA A 23 16.37 38.76 -27.29
C ALA A 23 15.78 37.34 -27.20
N CYS A 24 16.35 36.41 -27.97
CA CYS A 24 16.16 34.99 -27.67
C CYS A 24 16.91 34.71 -26.37
N ALA A 25 16.20 34.54 -25.26
CA ALA A 25 16.77 33.92 -24.08
C ALA A 25 17.06 32.46 -24.44
N SER A 26 18.33 32.12 -24.64
CA SER A 26 18.76 30.72 -24.72
C SER A 26 18.73 30.13 -23.31
N VAL A 27 17.69 29.36 -23.01
CA VAL A 27 17.66 28.51 -21.81
C VAL A 27 18.73 27.42 -22.00
N PRO A 28 19.66 27.23 -21.05
CA PRO A 28 20.62 26.13 -21.15
C PRO A 28 19.86 24.80 -21.13
N THR A 29 19.89 24.04 -22.22
CA THR A 29 19.26 22.70 -22.33
C THR A 29 20.20 21.58 -21.86
N GLY A 30 21.10 21.88 -20.93
CA GLY A 30 22.11 20.94 -20.48
C GLY A 30 22.83 21.43 -19.23
N GLY A 31 22.21 21.20 -18.08
CA GLY A 31 22.93 21.00 -16.82
C GLY A 31 23.09 19.50 -16.58
N PRO A 32 24.07 19.05 -15.78
CA PRO A 32 24.13 17.65 -15.37
C PRO A 32 22.79 17.26 -14.74
N VAL A 33 22.14 16.26 -15.30
CA VAL A 33 21.03 15.56 -14.64
C VAL A 33 21.61 14.94 -13.37
N VAL A 34 21.21 15.47 -12.23
CA VAL A 34 21.29 14.70 -10.99
C VAL A 34 20.16 13.69 -11.10
N GLN A 35 20.51 12.40 -11.27
CA GLN A 35 19.57 11.32 -11.03
C GLN A 35 19.15 11.42 -9.57
N GLY A 36 17.95 11.93 -9.31
CA GLY A 36 17.29 11.66 -8.04
C GLY A 36 17.01 10.17 -8.03
N ALA A 37 17.59 9.44 -7.08
CA ALA A 37 17.08 8.13 -6.73
C ALA A 37 15.57 8.25 -6.51
N GLY A 38 14.81 7.33 -7.10
CA GLY A 38 13.36 7.39 -7.17
C GLY A 38 12.74 7.52 -5.78
N GLY A 39 12.50 8.75 -5.37
CA GLY A 39 11.38 9.09 -4.50
C GLY A 39 10.12 8.97 -5.34
N SER A 40 9.10 8.37 -4.73
CA SER A 40 7.69 8.37 -5.15
C SER A 40 7.36 9.40 -6.23
N ASN A 41 6.66 8.97 -7.28
CA ASN A 41 5.98 9.88 -8.19
C ASN A 41 5.01 10.75 -7.38
N ASP A 42 5.49 11.91 -6.94
CA ASP A 42 4.69 12.99 -6.40
C ASP A 42 3.92 13.61 -7.57
N VAL A 43 2.87 12.91 -8.00
CA VAL A 43 1.78 13.53 -8.75
C VAL A 43 0.94 14.31 -7.73
N GLY A 44 1.51 15.42 -7.26
CA GLY A 44 0.78 16.50 -6.59
C GLY A 44 0.15 16.16 -5.23
N GLN A 45 0.94 15.76 -4.24
CA GLN A 45 0.57 15.90 -2.82
C GLN A 45 0.71 17.33 -2.28
N GLY A 46 0.81 18.32 -3.16
CA GLY A 46 0.34 19.68 -2.89
C GLY A 46 -1.20 19.79 -2.88
N GLY A 47 -1.91 18.76 -2.40
CA GLY A 47 -3.33 18.84 -2.11
C GLY A 47 -3.51 19.93 -1.07
N SER A 48 -3.86 21.13 -1.53
CA SER A 48 -4.08 22.28 -0.68
C SER A 48 -5.05 21.86 0.42
N TYR A 49 -4.57 21.77 1.65
CA TYR A 49 -5.46 21.55 2.79
C TYR A 49 -6.55 22.62 2.71
N ALA A 50 -7.78 22.16 2.49
CA ALA A 50 -8.94 23.02 2.54
C ALA A 50 -9.36 23.07 4.01
N ARG A 51 -8.97 24.14 4.72
CA ARG A 51 -9.43 24.33 6.10
C ARG A 51 -10.94 24.22 6.16
N LEU A 52 -11.44 23.24 6.92
CA LEU A 52 -12.86 23.19 7.23
C LEU A 52 -13.17 24.42 8.09
N ILE A 53 -14.17 25.19 7.70
CA ILE A 53 -14.71 26.25 8.53
C ILE A 53 -15.96 25.65 9.19
N PRO A 54 -15.90 25.29 10.47
CA PRO A 54 -17.00 24.62 11.13
C PRO A 54 -18.21 25.55 11.23
N ALA A 55 -19.40 24.99 11.05
CA ALA A 55 -20.63 25.79 11.09
C ALA A 55 -21.12 26.05 12.52
N GLY A 56 -20.80 25.13 13.43
CA GLY A 56 -21.36 25.06 14.78
C GLY A 56 -22.85 24.65 14.79
N PRO A 57 -23.40 24.36 15.98
CA PRO A 57 -24.79 23.96 16.12
C PRO A 57 -25.73 25.06 15.65
N GLN A 58 -26.56 24.76 14.65
CA GLN A 58 -27.49 25.73 14.10
C GLN A 58 -28.71 25.91 15.03
N PRO A 59 -29.21 27.15 15.24
CA PRO A 59 -30.35 27.38 16.13
C PRO A 59 -31.61 26.63 15.68
N GLY A 60 -32.30 25.99 16.63
CA GLY A 60 -33.58 25.32 16.39
C GLY A 60 -33.53 24.02 15.58
N VAL A 61 -32.34 23.44 15.35
CA VAL A 61 -32.24 22.10 14.73
C VAL A 61 -32.81 21.01 15.64
N GLY A 62 -33.42 19.99 15.02
CA GLY A 62 -33.82 18.77 15.71
C GLY A 62 -32.63 17.85 16.01
N GLU A 63 -32.91 16.72 16.64
CA GLU A 63 -31.93 15.73 17.11
C GLU A 63 -31.05 15.21 15.96
N THR A 64 -31.67 14.77 14.87
CA THR A 64 -30.96 14.33 13.66
C THR A 64 -30.09 15.43 13.06
N GLY A 65 -30.56 16.68 13.08
CA GLY A 65 -29.80 17.82 12.58
C GLY A 65 -28.60 18.15 13.45
N LEU A 66 -28.74 18.01 14.78
CA LEU A 66 -27.65 18.18 15.74
C LEU A 66 -26.55 17.15 15.49
N ILE A 67 -26.90 15.86 15.41
CA ILE A 67 -25.91 14.78 15.20
C ILE A 67 -25.22 14.92 13.84
N ARG A 68 -25.95 15.22 12.76
CA ARG A 68 -25.33 15.45 11.45
C ARG A 68 -24.38 16.65 11.42
N GLY A 69 -24.74 17.74 12.13
CA GLY A 69 -23.86 18.88 12.30
C GLY A 69 -22.60 18.53 13.10
N PHE A 70 -22.78 17.80 14.20
CA PHE A 70 -21.67 17.30 15.03
C PHE A 70 -20.69 16.46 14.21
N LEU A 71 -21.19 15.45 13.48
CA LEU A 71 -20.36 14.61 12.61
C LEU A 71 -19.64 15.41 11.52
N GLY A 72 -20.29 16.45 10.97
CA GLY A 72 -19.67 17.34 9.98
C GLY A 72 -18.56 18.22 10.55
N ASP A 73 -18.72 18.72 11.78
CA ASP A 73 -17.73 19.57 12.44
C ASP A 73 -16.63 18.77 13.17
N MET A 74 -16.83 17.46 13.39
CA MET A 74 -15.83 16.57 13.98
C MET A 74 -14.60 16.36 13.10
N GLY A 75 -14.71 16.60 11.79
CA GLY A 75 -13.57 16.66 10.87
C GLY A 75 -12.65 17.88 11.06
N SER A 76 -12.88 18.70 12.09
CA SER A 76 -12.03 19.82 12.51
C SER A 76 -11.32 19.51 13.83
N PHE A 77 -10.02 19.23 13.74
CA PHE A 77 -9.14 18.83 14.86
C PHE A 77 -8.54 20.00 15.64
N GLU A 78 -8.86 21.23 15.24
CA GLU A 78 -8.31 22.43 15.87
C GLU A 78 -8.72 22.53 17.34
N GLU A 79 -7.77 22.95 18.18
CA GLU A 79 -7.97 23.22 19.61
C GLU A 79 -8.71 22.09 20.34
N ASP A 80 -8.29 20.84 20.08
CA ASP A 80 -8.91 19.64 20.68
C ASP A 80 -10.41 19.51 20.34
N TYR A 81 -10.71 19.53 19.04
CA TYR A 81 -12.07 19.42 18.50
C TYR A 81 -13.02 20.51 19.01
N GLU A 82 -12.54 21.75 19.17
CA GLU A 82 -13.32 22.87 19.75
C GLU A 82 -14.70 23.01 19.07
N ALA A 83 -14.76 22.85 17.75
CA ALA A 83 -15.99 22.95 16.98
C ALA A 83 -17.01 21.85 17.31
N ALA A 84 -16.57 20.59 17.40
CA ALA A 84 -17.44 19.47 17.75
C ALA A 84 -17.93 19.59 19.20
N ARG A 85 -17.06 20.06 20.09
CA ARG A 85 -17.36 20.36 21.49
C ARG A 85 -18.48 21.39 21.68
N LEU A 86 -18.78 22.25 20.69
CA LEU A 86 -19.91 23.19 20.77
C LEU A 86 -21.29 22.51 20.74
N TYR A 87 -21.39 21.29 20.20
CA TYR A 87 -22.64 20.52 20.14
C TYR A 87 -22.98 19.87 21.49
N MET A 88 -22.03 19.80 22.41
CA MET A 88 -22.15 19.13 23.70
C MET A 88 -22.75 20.04 24.78
N THR A 89 -23.29 19.42 25.83
CA THR A 89 -23.55 20.09 27.10
C THR A 89 -22.25 20.58 27.73
N ASP A 90 -22.30 21.53 28.67
CA ASP A 90 -21.09 22.04 29.32
C ASP A 90 -20.37 20.98 30.16
N GLU A 91 -21.12 20.03 30.73
CA GLU A 91 -20.56 18.89 31.48
C GLU A 91 -19.80 17.97 30.53
N GLU A 92 -20.47 17.48 29.48
CA GLU A 92 -19.87 16.57 28.51
C GLU A 92 -18.68 17.21 27.78
N ARG A 93 -18.78 18.50 27.43
CA ARG A 93 -17.68 19.26 26.83
C ARG A 93 -16.40 19.21 27.67
N ALA A 94 -16.53 19.19 28.99
CA ALA A 94 -15.40 19.23 29.92
C ALA A 94 -14.84 17.85 30.25
N SER A 95 -15.64 16.79 30.12
CA SER A 95 -15.25 15.40 30.42
C SER A 95 -14.83 14.59 29.20
N TRP A 96 -15.40 14.86 28.03
CA TRP A 96 -15.15 14.08 26.83
C TRP A 96 -13.67 14.15 26.42
N SER A 97 -13.05 12.97 26.34
CA SER A 97 -11.67 12.77 25.91
C SER A 97 -11.65 11.60 24.93
N PRO A 98 -11.53 11.83 23.62
CA PRO A 98 -11.50 10.74 22.67
C PRO A 98 -10.30 9.83 22.93
N ASP A 99 -10.47 8.52 22.70
CA ASP A 99 -9.44 7.50 22.91
C ASP A 99 -8.36 7.49 21.81
N GLY A 100 -8.61 8.19 20.71
CA GLY A 100 -7.74 8.27 19.54
C GLY A 100 -8.16 7.34 18.41
N THR A 101 -9.09 6.42 18.64
CA THR A 101 -9.65 5.53 17.63
C THR A 101 -10.55 6.32 16.68
N VAL A 102 -10.35 6.15 15.38
CA VAL A 102 -11.18 6.77 14.34
C VAL A 102 -12.00 5.71 13.63
N LEU A 103 -13.33 5.83 13.69
CA LEU A 103 -14.26 5.05 12.88
C LEU A 103 -14.58 5.81 11.59
N VAL A 104 -14.20 5.26 10.46
CA VAL A 104 -14.42 5.87 9.14
C VAL A 104 -15.74 5.38 8.57
N TYR A 105 -16.64 6.28 8.18
CA TYR A 105 -17.84 5.95 7.39
C TYR A 105 -17.73 6.49 5.97
N GLY A 106 -18.53 5.95 5.05
CA GLY A 106 -18.53 6.35 3.64
C GLY A 106 -18.95 7.80 3.41
N GLU A 107 -20.26 8.03 3.28
CA GLU A 107 -20.85 9.35 3.04
C GLU A 107 -21.92 9.66 4.09
N MET A 108 -22.15 10.94 4.39
CA MET A 108 -23.17 11.34 5.37
C MET A 108 -24.58 10.81 5.03
N ASP A 109 -24.87 10.59 3.75
CA ASP A 109 -26.16 10.06 3.29
C ASP A 109 -26.36 8.57 3.63
N SER A 110 -25.28 7.81 3.90
CA SER A 110 -25.38 6.42 4.37
C SER A 110 -25.69 6.32 5.87
N VAL A 111 -25.65 7.45 6.60
CA VAL A 111 -25.86 7.47 8.04
C VAL A 111 -27.35 7.41 8.38
N GLY A 112 -27.78 6.25 8.88
CA GLY A 112 -29.09 6.02 9.47
C GLY A 112 -29.15 6.49 10.91
N LEU A 113 -30.20 7.25 11.26
CA LEU A 113 -30.40 7.80 12.61
C LEU A 113 -31.81 7.49 13.11
N ASP A 114 -31.89 6.67 14.17
CA ASP A 114 -33.13 6.30 14.83
C ASP A 114 -33.29 7.08 16.14
N VAL A 115 -34.35 7.90 16.24
CA VAL A 115 -34.57 8.80 17.38
C VAL A 115 -35.64 8.25 18.31
N ARG A 116 -35.33 8.14 19.60
CA ARG A 116 -36.30 7.86 20.68
C ARG A 116 -36.32 9.02 21.66
N ARG A 117 -37.47 9.68 21.80
CA ARG A 117 -37.65 10.78 22.76
C ARG A 117 -38.21 10.28 24.07
N SER A 118 -37.79 10.90 25.17
CA SER A 118 -38.43 10.73 26.47
C SER A 118 -39.86 11.30 26.45
N GLU A 119 -40.70 10.81 27.38
CA GLU A 119 -42.11 11.27 27.50
C GLU A 119 -42.22 12.77 27.82
N ASP A 120 -41.25 13.32 28.57
CA ASP A 120 -41.20 14.74 28.92
C ASP A 120 -40.68 15.63 27.77
N GLY A 121 -40.11 15.05 26.72
CA GLY A 121 -39.55 15.75 25.57
C GLY A 121 -38.26 16.52 25.85
N GLU A 122 -37.65 16.31 27.03
CA GLU A 122 -36.42 16.98 27.46
C GLU A 122 -35.14 16.17 27.18
N ARG A 123 -35.30 14.87 26.85
CA ARG A 123 -34.20 13.97 26.48
C ARG A 123 -34.51 13.20 25.19
N ALA A 124 -33.45 12.80 24.50
CA ALA A 124 -33.56 11.89 23.37
C ALA A 124 -32.35 10.95 23.29
N GLU A 125 -32.60 9.73 22.88
CA GLU A 125 -31.59 8.75 22.46
C GLU A 125 -31.56 8.75 20.93
N VAL A 126 -30.38 8.89 20.34
CA VAL A 126 -30.20 8.80 18.89
C VAL A 126 -29.23 7.66 18.60
N ARG A 127 -29.76 6.56 18.04
CA ARG A 127 -28.96 5.43 17.58
C ARG A 127 -28.52 5.66 16.15
N MET A 128 -27.22 5.65 15.91
CA MET A 128 -26.58 5.81 14.61
C MET A 128 -26.17 4.45 14.07
N ARG A 129 -26.50 4.18 12.80
CA ARG A 129 -26.07 3.00 12.06
C ARG A 129 -25.59 3.37 10.65
N THR A 130 -24.39 2.92 10.28
CA THR A 130 -23.83 3.11 8.93
C THR A 130 -22.82 2.01 8.63
N PRO A 131 -22.61 1.62 7.36
CA PRO A 131 -21.49 0.76 6.99
C PRO A 131 -20.16 1.35 7.49
N LEU A 132 -19.33 0.49 8.09
CA LEU A 132 -17.97 0.83 8.45
C LEU A 132 -17.14 0.81 7.16
N ALA A 133 -16.35 1.85 6.94
CA ALA A 133 -15.42 1.90 5.82
C ALA A 133 -14.03 1.42 6.23
N ALA A 134 -13.55 1.85 7.40
CA ALA A 134 -12.25 1.52 7.95
C ALA A 134 -12.18 1.97 9.42
N THR A 135 -11.16 1.50 10.12
CA THR A 135 -10.74 2.03 11.42
C THR A 135 -9.33 2.60 11.29
N ILE A 136 -9.04 3.71 11.98
CA ILE A 136 -7.68 4.16 12.25
C ILE A 136 -7.45 4.03 13.74
N ASP A 137 -6.55 3.15 14.15
CA ASP A 137 -6.25 2.95 15.58
C ASP A 137 -5.30 4.05 16.11
N PRO A 138 -5.04 4.11 17.43
CA PRO A 138 -4.13 5.10 18.01
C PRO A 138 -2.66 4.98 17.55
N SER A 139 -2.24 3.83 16.98
CA SER A 139 -0.91 3.70 16.35
C SER A 139 -0.87 4.36 14.96
N GLY A 140 -2.04 4.75 14.44
CA GLY A 140 -2.22 5.32 13.11
C GLY A 140 -2.48 4.26 12.05
N GLN A 141 -2.61 2.98 12.40
CA GLN A 141 -2.86 1.93 11.42
C GLN A 141 -4.25 2.09 10.80
N TYR A 142 -4.32 2.24 9.47
CA TYR A 142 -5.58 2.23 8.73
C TYR A 142 -5.94 0.79 8.36
N VAL A 143 -7.06 0.30 8.89
CA VAL A 143 -7.57 -1.05 8.64
C VAL A 143 -8.91 -0.93 7.90
N PRO A 144 -8.97 -1.29 6.60
CA PRO A 144 -10.23 -1.36 5.88
C PRO A 144 -11.21 -2.32 6.55
N ALA A 145 -12.50 -1.98 6.53
CA ALA A 145 -13.53 -2.83 7.10
C ALA A 145 -13.76 -4.11 6.26
N GLY A 146 -14.03 -5.22 6.94
CA GLY A 146 -14.53 -6.44 6.30
C GLY A 146 -15.97 -6.27 5.78
N GLN A 147 -16.44 -7.27 5.03
CA GLN A 147 -17.79 -7.23 4.47
C GLN A 147 -18.86 -7.25 5.57
N GLY A 148 -19.84 -6.36 5.45
CA GLY A 148 -21.00 -6.31 6.35
C GLY A 148 -20.75 -5.65 7.70
N GLU A 149 -19.54 -5.20 8.00
CA GLU A 149 -19.24 -4.45 9.21
C GLU A 149 -19.94 -3.08 9.22
N ILE A 150 -20.46 -2.71 10.40
CA ILE A 150 -21.22 -1.47 10.60
C ILE A 150 -20.75 -0.75 11.85
N ILE A 151 -20.83 0.58 11.82
CA ILE A 151 -20.80 1.42 13.01
C ILE A 151 -22.21 1.41 13.60
N ASP A 152 -22.35 1.04 14.87
CA ASP A 152 -23.60 1.04 15.62
C ASP A 152 -23.39 1.67 16.99
N VAL A 153 -23.66 2.97 17.10
CA VAL A 153 -23.38 3.76 18.30
C VAL A 153 -24.61 4.56 18.74
N THR A 154 -24.64 4.97 20.00
CA THR A 154 -25.77 5.71 20.57
C THR A 154 -25.29 7.02 21.18
N PHE A 155 -26.03 8.09 20.89
CA PHE A 155 -25.86 9.40 21.50
C PHE A 155 -27.02 9.67 22.46
N GLU A 156 -26.71 10.23 23.64
CA GLU A 156 -27.73 10.83 24.50
C GLU A 156 -27.77 12.34 24.31
N LEU A 157 -28.98 12.88 24.25
CA LEU A 157 -29.23 14.31 24.05
C LEU A 157 -30.08 14.85 25.18
N ALA A 158 -29.79 16.09 25.57
CA ALA A 158 -30.56 16.86 26.54
C ALA A 158 -30.93 18.24 25.99
N ARG A 159 -32.07 18.78 26.41
CA ARG A 159 -32.43 20.17 26.15
C ARG A 159 -31.71 21.12 27.10
N VAL A 160 -30.95 22.07 26.53
CA VAL A 160 -30.29 23.17 27.24
C VAL A 160 -30.75 24.49 26.64
N GLY A 161 -31.39 25.34 27.43
CA GLY A 161 -31.89 26.64 26.94
C GLY A 161 -32.94 26.55 25.83
N GLY A 162 -33.63 25.41 25.71
CA GLY A 162 -34.62 25.14 24.65
C GLY A 162 -34.05 24.52 23.37
N GLU A 163 -32.74 24.27 23.31
CA GLU A 163 -32.05 23.65 22.18
C GLU A 163 -31.48 22.28 22.57
N TRP A 164 -31.31 21.39 21.60
CA TRP A 164 -30.68 20.10 21.83
C TRP A 164 -29.15 20.24 21.96
N ARG A 165 -28.57 19.49 22.90
CA ARG A 165 -27.12 19.31 23.08
C ARG A 165 -26.82 17.84 23.40
N ILE A 166 -25.65 17.36 22.98
CA ILE A 166 -25.17 16.01 23.26
C ILE A 166 -24.74 15.95 24.72
N SER A 167 -25.34 15.03 25.49
CA SER A 167 -25.04 14.80 26.90
C SER A 167 -24.20 13.56 27.15
N GLU A 168 -24.13 12.63 26.19
CA GLU A 168 -23.26 11.46 26.21
C GLU A 168 -23.00 11.00 24.77
N LEU A 169 -21.78 10.55 24.49
CA LEU A 169 -21.35 10.06 23.19
C LEU A 169 -20.23 9.03 23.34
N PRO A 170 -19.95 8.24 22.29
CA PRO A 170 -18.80 7.33 22.27
C PRO A 170 -17.45 8.06 22.40
N GLU A 171 -16.42 7.31 22.82
CA GLU A 171 -15.05 7.82 22.92
C GLU A 171 -14.35 7.87 21.56
N GLU A 172 -14.82 7.08 20.59
CA GLU A 172 -14.26 7.03 19.25
C GLU A 172 -14.65 8.24 18.40
N ILE A 173 -13.73 8.66 17.54
CA ILE A 173 -13.93 9.75 16.59
C ILE A 173 -14.56 9.20 15.31
N MET A 174 -15.68 9.73 14.85
CA MET A 174 -16.34 9.26 13.61
C MET A 174 -16.15 10.20 12.42
N LEU A 175 -15.30 9.83 11.47
CA LEU A 175 -14.99 10.68 10.31
C LEU A 175 -15.58 10.12 9.03
N SER A 176 -16.01 10.98 8.12
CA SER A 176 -16.28 10.52 6.76
C SER A 176 -14.95 10.22 6.04
N ARG A 177 -14.97 9.37 5.01
CA ARG A 177 -13.79 9.17 4.13
C ARG A 177 -13.22 10.50 3.63
N ARG A 178 -14.09 11.47 3.31
CA ARG A 178 -13.67 12.81 2.86
C ARG A 178 -12.96 13.62 3.94
N ASP A 179 -13.32 13.44 5.21
CA ASP A 179 -12.64 14.10 6.32
C ASP A 179 -11.25 13.49 6.54
N VAL A 180 -11.12 12.17 6.42
CA VAL A 180 -9.81 11.46 6.47
C VAL A 180 -8.92 11.93 5.33
N ASP A 181 -9.38 11.87 4.07
CA ASP A 181 -8.63 12.32 2.89
C ASP A 181 -8.13 13.76 3.02
N ARG A 182 -8.91 14.62 3.69
CA ARG A 182 -8.56 16.02 3.90
C ARG A 182 -7.55 16.20 5.03
N ALA A 183 -7.81 15.58 6.18
CA ALA A 183 -7.17 15.89 7.44
C ALA A 183 -6.05 14.92 7.85
N PHE A 184 -5.93 13.77 7.21
CA PHE A 184 -4.86 12.81 7.48
C PHE A 184 -3.90 12.71 6.30
N ARG A 185 -2.66 12.29 6.58
CA ARG A 185 -1.68 11.94 5.56
C ARG A 185 -1.08 10.57 5.88
N PRO A 186 -0.99 9.68 4.89
CA PRO A 186 -0.23 8.46 5.03
C PRO A 186 1.27 8.78 5.02
N LEU A 187 1.99 8.23 5.99
CA LEU A 187 3.45 8.30 6.12
C LEU A 187 3.94 6.92 6.56
N ASN A 188 5.18 6.55 6.24
CA ASN A 188 5.72 5.26 6.66
C ASN A 188 6.62 5.40 7.89
N LEU A 189 6.49 4.48 8.85
CA LEU A 189 7.60 4.12 9.74
C LEU A 189 8.43 3.03 9.04
N TYR A 190 9.74 2.95 9.33
CA TYR A 190 10.59 1.94 8.73
C TYR A 190 11.22 1.04 9.78
N TYR A 191 11.00 -0.27 9.63
CA TYR A 191 11.55 -1.33 10.48
C TYR A 191 12.38 -2.30 9.68
N PHE A 192 13.23 -3.09 10.30
CA PHE A 192 14.03 -4.08 9.59
C PHE A 192 13.23 -5.34 9.28
N ASN A 193 13.50 -5.97 8.15
CA ASN A 193 13.09 -7.34 7.90
C ASN A 193 13.87 -8.33 8.80
N ARG A 194 13.55 -9.62 8.72
CA ARG A 194 14.01 -10.65 9.67
C ARG A 194 15.54 -10.72 9.85
N ASP A 195 16.30 -10.54 8.77
CA ASP A 195 17.76 -10.63 8.75
C ASP A 195 18.46 -9.26 8.76
N MET A 196 17.71 -8.18 8.99
CA MET A 196 18.20 -6.80 9.06
C MET A 196 18.84 -6.30 7.74
N SER A 197 18.54 -6.94 6.62
CA SER A 197 19.12 -6.61 5.31
C SER A 197 18.36 -5.50 4.57
N THR A 198 17.09 -5.26 4.91
CA THR A 198 16.23 -4.29 4.22
C THR A 198 15.23 -3.69 5.19
N LEU A 199 14.89 -2.42 4.98
CA LEU A 199 13.83 -1.76 5.73
C LEU A 199 12.46 -2.01 5.11
N VAL A 200 11.43 -2.09 5.94
CA VAL A 200 10.06 -2.43 5.61
C VAL A 200 9.19 -1.24 6.00
N PRO A 201 8.45 -0.64 5.06
CA PRO A 201 7.52 0.42 5.37
C PRO A 201 6.29 -0.12 6.11
N ASP A 202 5.97 0.57 7.20
CA ASP A 202 4.79 0.40 8.04
C ASP A 202 3.92 1.68 7.92
N PRO A 203 2.89 1.68 7.06
CA PRO A 203 2.12 2.88 6.77
C PRO A 203 1.20 3.27 7.93
N ILE A 204 1.26 4.53 8.32
CA ILE A 204 0.42 5.13 9.37
C ILE A 204 -0.26 6.41 8.88
N PHE A 205 -1.47 6.66 9.36
CA PHE A 205 -2.29 7.83 9.06
C PHE A 205 -2.13 8.87 10.15
N LEU A 206 -1.47 9.98 9.82
CA LEU A 206 -1.25 11.07 10.78
C LEU A 206 -2.17 12.25 10.52
N PRO A 207 -2.83 12.80 11.55
CA PRO A 207 -3.59 14.04 11.42
C PRO A 207 -2.63 15.20 11.09
N VAL A 208 -2.95 15.95 10.04
CA VAL A 208 -2.22 17.14 9.59
C VAL A 208 -3.04 18.41 9.79
N GLN A 209 -2.45 19.38 10.47
CA GLN A 209 -2.96 20.74 10.59
C GLN A 209 -1.92 21.68 9.96
N PRO A 210 -2.22 22.44 8.88
CA PRO A 210 -1.23 23.26 8.20
C PRO A 210 -0.98 24.57 8.95
N THR A 211 -0.43 24.44 10.15
CA THR A 211 0.18 25.53 10.89
C THR A 211 1.65 25.65 10.46
N SER A 212 2.31 26.75 10.85
CA SER A 212 3.76 26.85 10.70
C SER A 212 4.53 25.81 11.53
N GLU A 213 3.85 25.09 12.42
CA GLU A 213 4.40 24.09 13.33
C GLU A 213 4.27 22.67 12.77
N LEU A 214 3.63 22.47 11.61
CA LEU A 214 3.43 21.15 11.01
C LEU A 214 4.72 20.32 10.86
N PRO A 215 5.86 20.89 10.39
CA PRO A 215 7.10 20.11 10.30
C PRO A 215 7.59 19.60 11.65
N ASP A 216 7.46 20.42 12.70
CA ASP A 216 7.83 20.08 14.07
C ASP A 216 6.89 19.00 14.64
N GLN A 217 5.57 19.18 14.46
CA GLN A 217 4.57 18.19 14.86
C GLN A 217 4.81 16.82 14.20
N LEU A 218 4.95 16.77 12.86
CA LEU A 218 5.16 15.51 12.14
C LEU A 218 6.49 14.85 12.51
N SER A 219 7.57 15.62 12.65
CA SER A 219 8.87 15.08 13.05
C SER A 219 8.82 14.44 14.43
N ARG A 220 8.18 15.11 15.39
CA ARG A 220 7.97 14.57 16.75
C ARG A 220 7.12 13.31 16.70
N MET A 221 5.95 13.36 16.04
CA MET A 221 5.04 12.23 15.93
C MET A 221 5.70 10.99 15.31
N LEU A 222 6.35 11.14 14.15
CA LEU A 222 7.01 10.04 13.47
C LEU A 222 8.14 9.42 14.30
N ALA A 223 9.02 10.25 14.87
CA ALA A 223 10.13 9.75 15.67
C ALA A 223 9.66 9.07 16.97
N THR A 224 8.66 9.63 17.65
CA THR A 224 8.07 9.01 18.84
C THR A 224 7.41 7.67 18.51
N MET A 225 6.58 7.61 17.46
CA MET A 225 5.91 6.36 17.07
C MET A 225 6.91 5.30 16.60
N LEU A 226 7.93 5.68 15.83
CA LEU A 226 9.00 4.76 15.42
C LEU A 226 9.66 4.07 16.63
N VAL A 227 9.95 4.85 17.67
CA VAL A 227 10.58 4.38 18.91
C VAL A 227 9.62 3.51 19.73
N SER A 228 8.33 3.83 19.74
CA SER A 228 7.31 3.01 20.42
C SER A 228 7.13 1.62 19.81
N GLY A 229 7.40 1.47 18.52
CA GLY A 229 7.36 0.18 17.83
C GLY A 229 6.40 0.16 16.63
N PRO A 230 6.44 -0.92 15.84
CA PRO A 230 5.60 -1.10 14.66
C PRO A 230 4.11 -1.22 15.02
N THR A 231 3.24 -1.08 14.03
CA THR A 231 1.82 -1.40 14.14
C THR A 231 1.62 -2.87 14.52
N ASP A 232 0.54 -3.19 15.23
CA ASP A 232 0.22 -4.57 15.64
C ASP A 232 0.15 -5.52 14.43
N TRP A 233 -0.27 -4.99 13.27
CA TRP A 233 -0.29 -5.75 12.04
C TRP A 233 1.08 -6.01 11.46
N LEU A 234 2.08 -5.15 11.57
CA LEU A 234 3.40 -5.45 11.00
C LEU A 234 4.36 -6.11 12.00
N GLU A 235 4.20 -5.84 13.30
CA GLU A 235 5.11 -6.25 14.39
C GLU A 235 5.67 -7.68 14.25
N PRO A 236 4.88 -8.74 14.00
CA PRO A 236 5.38 -10.11 13.99
C PRO A 236 6.33 -10.45 12.83
N ALA A 237 6.40 -9.60 11.79
CA ALA A 237 7.22 -9.83 10.60
C ALA A 237 8.50 -8.97 10.54
N VAL A 238 8.64 -7.99 11.44
CA VAL A 238 9.73 -7.00 11.40
C VAL A 238 10.52 -6.97 12.70
N ARG A 239 11.63 -6.24 12.69
CA ARG A 239 12.53 -6.02 13.82
C ARG A 239 12.73 -4.52 14.03
N SER A 240 12.58 -4.10 15.28
CA SER A 240 13.02 -2.75 15.70
C SER A 240 14.43 -2.83 16.28
N SER A 241 15.27 -1.86 15.94
CA SER A 241 16.56 -1.63 16.62
C SER A 241 16.38 -0.86 17.93
N PHE A 242 15.19 -0.30 18.20
CA PHE A 242 14.91 0.35 19.48
C PHE A 242 14.52 -0.69 20.56
N PRO A 243 14.99 -0.53 21.82
CA PRO A 243 14.48 -1.31 22.94
C PRO A 243 12.96 -1.12 23.09
N GLY A 244 12.23 -2.18 23.46
CA GLY A 244 10.76 -2.14 23.54
C GLY A 244 10.18 -1.21 24.62
N ASP A 245 10.98 -0.78 25.60
CA ASP A 245 10.62 0.19 26.63
C ASP A 245 11.30 1.56 26.44
N ALA A 246 11.99 1.77 25.31
CA ALA A 246 12.60 3.04 25.00
C ALA A 246 11.55 4.12 24.77
N THR A 247 11.88 5.34 25.20
CA THR A 247 11.09 6.55 24.92
C THR A 247 11.98 7.61 24.29
N ALA A 248 11.37 8.53 23.55
CA ALA A 248 12.08 9.60 22.87
C ALA A 248 11.49 10.97 23.24
N ASP A 249 12.35 11.89 23.63
CA ASP A 249 12.07 13.32 23.60
C ASP A 249 12.60 13.89 22.28
N VAL A 250 11.75 14.55 21.52
CA VAL A 250 12.05 14.96 20.15
C VAL A 250 11.86 16.45 20.02
N SER A 251 12.85 17.12 19.44
CA SER A 251 12.78 18.56 19.14
C SER A 251 13.13 18.83 17.69
N TYR A 252 12.52 19.88 17.13
CA TYR A 252 12.79 20.36 15.79
C TYR A 252 13.25 21.83 15.86
N ASP A 253 14.38 22.13 15.23
CA ASP A 253 14.83 23.50 15.01
C ASP A 253 15.27 23.68 13.55
N SER A 254 14.46 24.40 12.79
CA SER A 254 14.85 24.91 11.47
C SER A 254 15.39 23.83 10.50
N GLY A 255 14.83 22.63 10.57
CA GLY A 255 15.19 21.47 9.75
C GLY A 255 16.16 20.48 10.40
N LEU A 256 16.65 20.76 11.61
CA LEU A 256 17.35 19.81 12.46
C LEU A 256 16.34 19.12 13.38
N VAL A 257 16.29 17.79 13.35
CA VAL A 257 15.57 16.97 14.32
C VAL A 257 16.57 16.40 15.31
N THR A 258 16.35 16.64 16.60
CA THR A 258 17.14 16.04 17.70
C THR A 258 16.26 15.04 18.43
N VAL A 259 16.71 13.78 18.51
CA VAL A 259 16.06 12.68 19.21
C VAL A 259 16.90 12.31 20.43
N GLU A 260 16.34 12.52 21.61
CA GLU A 260 16.93 12.12 22.89
C GLU A 260 16.26 10.81 23.35
N LEU A 261 16.98 9.70 23.26
CA LEU A 261 16.51 8.41 23.76
C LEU A 261 16.73 8.28 25.27
N SER A 262 15.79 7.61 25.93
CA SER A 262 15.90 7.25 27.33
C SER A 262 17.05 6.25 27.59
N SER A 263 17.51 6.17 28.85
CA SER A 263 18.73 5.43 29.25
C SER A 263 18.68 3.92 28.99
N GLU A 264 17.51 3.38 28.70
CA GLU A 264 17.28 1.99 28.31
C GLU A 264 18.06 1.63 27.03
N ALA A 265 18.39 2.62 26.19
CA ALA A 265 19.22 2.44 25.00
C ALA A 265 20.75 2.54 25.27
N ASP A 266 21.20 2.88 26.50
CA ASP A 266 22.63 3.13 26.82
C ASP A 266 23.53 1.91 26.55
N GLY A 267 22.97 0.71 26.67
CA GLY A 267 23.67 -0.56 26.45
C GLY A 267 23.83 -0.97 24.98
N ALA A 268 23.23 -0.24 24.04
CA ALA A 268 23.21 -0.61 22.63
C ALA A 268 24.63 -0.64 22.03
N ASP A 269 24.93 -1.71 21.30
CA ASP A 269 26.19 -1.84 20.59
C ASP A 269 26.26 -0.96 19.33
N PRO A 270 27.44 -0.80 18.69
CA PRO A 270 27.55 0.06 17.51
C PRO A 270 26.64 -0.34 16.33
N GLU A 271 26.31 -1.61 16.17
CA GLU A 271 25.45 -2.09 15.09
C GLU A 271 23.99 -1.75 15.38
N GLU A 272 23.53 -1.99 16.61
CA GLU A 272 22.19 -1.59 17.09
C GLU A 272 21.99 -0.07 16.97
N ARG A 273 22.98 0.73 17.38
CA ARG A 273 22.95 2.19 17.24
C ARG A 273 22.85 2.64 15.78
N LEU A 274 23.54 1.97 14.86
CA LEU A 274 23.43 2.25 13.42
C LEU A 274 22.06 1.85 12.86
N GLY A 275 21.48 0.75 13.35
CA GLY A 275 20.11 0.34 13.02
C GLY A 275 19.09 1.39 13.43
N MET A 276 19.18 1.92 14.67
CA MET A 276 18.31 3.01 15.14
C MET A 276 18.40 4.25 14.24
N VAL A 277 19.63 4.65 13.87
CA VAL A 277 19.84 5.78 12.96
C VAL A 277 19.25 5.49 11.58
N ALA A 278 19.46 4.30 11.02
CA ALA A 278 18.91 3.94 9.71
C ALA A 278 17.38 4.08 9.68
N GLN A 279 16.69 3.54 10.69
CA GLN A 279 15.23 3.63 10.81
C GLN A 279 14.76 5.09 10.93
N LEU A 280 15.41 5.92 11.75
CA LEU A 280 15.09 7.34 11.89
C LEU A 280 15.31 8.12 10.60
N VAL A 281 16.45 7.89 9.93
CA VAL A 281 16.77 8.53 8.66
C VAL A 281 15.69 8.22 7.63
N TRP A 282 15.35 6.95 7.41
CA TRP A 282 14.35 6.58 6.40
C TRP A 282 12.95 7.11 6.72
N THR A 283 12.57 7.07 8.00
CA THR A 283 11.28 7.59 8.48
C THR A 283 11.19 9.12 8.25
N LEU A 284 12.18 9.88 8.72
CA LEU A 284 12.15 11.35 8.68
C LEU A 284 12.50 11.94 7.31
N LYS A 285 13.22 11.21 6.46
CA LYS A 285 13.59 11.65 5.10
C LYS A 285 12.37 11.95 4.22
N GLN A 286 11.22 11.34 4.53
CA GLN A 286 9.94 11.62 3.87
C GLN A 286 9.45 13.06 4.06
N LEU A 287 9.95 13.78 5.09
CA LEU A 287 9.62 15.18 5.35
C LEU A 287 10.64 16.10 4.67
N PRO A 288 10.27 16.86 3.62
CA PRO A 288 11.21 17.71 2.87
C PRO A 288 11.86 18.83 3.71
N ASP A 289 11.19 19.24 4.79
CA ASP A 289 11.67 20.26 5.71
C ASP A 289 12.75 19.72 6.68
N VAL A 290 12.84 18.39 6.86
CA VAL A 290 13.86 17.76 7.70
C VAL A 290 15.14 17.54 6.89
N ARG A 291 16.21 18.20 7.33
CA ARG A 291 17.51 18.25 6.65
C ARG A 291 18.61 17.57 7.43
N GLN A 292 18.53 17.55 8.76
CA GLN A 292 19.55 16.98 9.63
C GLN A 292 18.89 16.18 10.76
N LEU A 293 19.61 15.18 11.24
CA LEU A 293 19.21 14.34 12.37
C LEU A 293 20.38 14.26 13.36
N THR A 294 20.08 14.45 14.64
CA THR A 294 20.97 14.12 15.76
C THR A 294 20.26 13.09 16.64
N LEU A 295 20.96 12.00 16.96
CA LEU A 295 20.49 10.98 17.89
C LEU A 295 21.40 10.99 19.12
N ASN A 296 20.80 11.14 20.30
CA ASN A 296 21.48 11.11 21.58
C ASN A 296 20.95 9.94 22.41
N ILE A 297 21.87 9.21 23.07
CA ILE A 297 21.57 8.06 23.92
C ILE A 297 22.30 8.27 25.24
N GLY A 298 21.57 8.38 26.35
CA GLY A 298 22.18 8.60 27.67
C GLY A 298 22.92 9.93 27.80
N GLY A 299 22.60 10.90 26.93
CA GLY A 299 23.29 12.19 26.81
C GLY A 299 24.55 12.15 25.94
N ASP A 300 24.91 11.00 25.35
CA ASP A 300 26.00 10.88 24.38
C ASP A 300 25.47 10.89 22.94
N GLU A 301 26.06 11.73 22.10
CA GLU A 301 25.71 11.81 20.67
C GLU A 301 26.20 10.57 19.91
N VAL A 302 25.27 9.92 19.21
CA VAL A 302 25.56 8.81 18.31
C VAL A 302 26.15 9.37 17.02
N ARG A 303 27.38 8.95 16.70
CA ARG A 303 28.00 9.31 15.44
C ARG A 303 27.29 8.63 14.28
N ILE A 304 26.61 9.42 13.47
CA ILE A 304 26.06 9.01 12.18
C ILE A 304 27.24 8.87 11.20
N PRO A 305 27.37 7.76 10.43
CA PRO A 305 28.35 7.62 9.35
C PRO A 305 28.06 8.54 8.16
N ALA A 306 27.94 9.83 8.41
CA ALA A 306 27.72 10.87 7.45
C ALA A 306 28.96 11.77 7.41
N SER A 307 29.34 12.31 6.26
CA SER A 307 30.23 13.47 6.24
C SER A 307 29.56 14.59 7.04
N GLU A 308 30.31 15.37 7.82
CA GLU A 308 29.84 16.40 8.78
C GLU A 308 28.87 17.48 8.22
N ASP A 309 28.48 17.41 6.95
CA ASP A 309 27.58 18.32 6.20
C ASP A 309 26.37 17.61 5.53
N GLU A 310 26.04 16.37 5.88
CA GLU A 310 25.03 15.58 5.15
C GLU A 310 23.61 16.10 5.37
N ASN A 311 22.98 16.51 4.27
CA ASN A 311 21.57 16.84 4.22
C ASN A 311 20.78 15.53 3.96
N LEU A 312 19.84 15.16 4.82
CA LEU A 312 18.98 13.98 4.66
C LEU A 312 18.25 13.92 3.32
N GLN A 313 18.00 15.10 2.72
CA GLN A 313 17.38 15.25 1.41
C GLN A 313 18.34 14.98 0.25
N THR A 314 19.63 14.79 0.52
CA THR A 314 20.62 14.39 -0.48
C THR A 314 20.84 12.89 -0.41
N ASP A 315 20.86 12.23 -1.57
CA ASP A 315 21.20 10.82 -1.65
C ASP A 315 22.72 10.66 -1.63
N SER A 316 23.26 10.43 -0.43
CA SER A 316 24.67 10.13 -0.22
C SER A 316 25.01 8.66 -0.46
N GLY A 317 24.00 7.79 -0.65
CA GLY A 317 24.17 6.35 -0.72
C GLY A 317 24.51 5.68 0.61
N THR A 318 24.70 6.43 1.69
CA THR A 318 25.09 5.91 3.03
C THR A 318 24.16 4.80 3.53
N TRP A 319 22.86 4.92 3.24
CA TRP A 319 21.82 3.98 3.70
C TRP A 319 21.27 3.08 2.59
N SER A 320 21.97 3.02 1.45
CA SER A 320 21.53 2.22 0.29
C SER A 320 21.54 0.71 0.55
N SER A 321 22.34 0.24 1.52
CA SER A 321 22.42 -1.18 1.90
C SER A 321 21.16 -1.71 2.55
N VAL A 322 20.32 -0.84 3.12
CA VAL A 322 19.07 -1.19 3.81
C VAL A 322 17.85 -0.57 3.09
N ASN A 323 18.00 -0.25 1.81
CA ASN A 323 16.98 0.43 1.02
C ASN A 323 15.66 -0.37 1.01
N PRO A 324 14.53 0.25 1.38
CA PRO A 324 13.24 -0.43 1.42
C PRO A 324 12.80 -1.05 0.10
N SER A 325 13.30 -0.55 -1.02
CA SER A 325 13.01 -1.10 -2.35
C SER A 325 13.53 -2.52 -2.54
N GLY A 326 14.52 -2.98 -1.76
CA GLY A 326 15.14 -4.30 -1.92
C GLY A 326 15.85 -4.52 -3.27
N VAL A 327 15.98 -3.47 -4.10
CA VAL A 327 16.62 -3.54 -5.42
C VAL A 327 17.99 -2.89 -5.34
N THR A 328 19.01 -3.63 -5.77
CA THR A 328 20.34 -3.08 -6.00
C THR A 328 20.58 -2.91 -7.51
N GLY A 329 21.02 -1.73 -7.94
CA GLY A 329 21.30 -1.46 -9.35
C GLY A 329 20.05 -1.22 -10.21
N ASN A 330 20.12 -1.62 -11.48
CA ASN A 330 19.08 -1.37 -12.49
C ASN A 330 18.63 -2.71 -13.10
N PRO A 331 17.60 -3.36 -12.55
CA PRO A 331 17.18 -4.69 -12.96
C PRO A 331 16.72 -4.69 -14.42
N ARG A 332 16.94 -5.81 -15.10
CA ARG A 332 16.38 -6.03 -16.45
C ARG A 332 14.93 -6.47 -16.35
N ALA A 333 14.14 -6.17 -17.37
CA ALA A 333 12.87 -6.85 -17.56
C ALA A 333 13.09 -8.15 -18.33
N TYR A 334 12.20 -9.11 -18.13
CA TYR A 334 12.18 -10.39 -18.85
C TYR A 334 10.80 -10.61 -19.46
N PHE A 335 10.73 -11.31 -20.58
CA PHE A 335 9.48 -11.59 -21.29
C PHE A 335 9.63 -12.84 -22.18
N MET A 336 8.50 -13.43 -22.57
CA MET A 336 8.49 -14.59 -23.46
C MET A 336 8.28 -14.19 -24.92
N ARG A 337 9.02 -14.82 -25.83
CA ARG A 337 8.82 -14.71 -27.28
C ARG A 337 9.21 -16.00 -27.96
N ASP A 338 8.33 -16.54 -28.80
CA ASP A 338 8.55 -17.80 -29.52
C ASP A 338 8.95 -18.97 -28.59
N GLY A 339 8.36 -19.03 -27.38
CA GLY A 339 8.69 -20.03 -26.35
C GLY A 339 10.03 -19.81 -25.64
N GLN A 340 10.76 -18.73 -25.95
CA GLN A 340 12.07 -18.40 -25.37
C GLN A 340 11.96 -17.25 -24.38
N LEU A 341 12.77 -17.29 -23.33
CA LEU A 341 12.96 -16.18 -22.41
C LEU A 341 13.94 -15.16 -22.98
N TRP A 342 13.50 -13.90 -23.02
CA TRP A 342 14.28 -12.74 -23.43
C TRP A 342 14.38 -11.74 -22.29
N SER A 343 15.42 -10.92 -22.32
CA SER A 343 15.63 -9.80 -21.42
C SER A 343 15.62 -8.47 -22.19
N LEU A 344 15.17 -7.41 -21.52
CA LEU A 344 15.16 -6.03 -22.00
C LEU A 344 15.87 -5.15 -20.96
N ASP A 345 16.98 -4.53 -21.34
CA ASP A 345 17.71 -3.63 -20.44
C ASP A 345 17.12 -2.20 -20.42
N GLY A 346 17.64 -1.34 -19.53
CA GLY A 346 17.18 0.06 -19.42
C GLY A 346 17.44 0.93 -20.67
N ARG A 347 18.18 0.44 -21.67
CA ARG A 347 18.34 1.08 -22.99
C ARG A 347 17.46 0.44 -24.05
N GLN A 348 16.52 -0.42 -23.62
CA GLN A 348 15.65 -1.22 -24.47
C GLN A 348 16.42 -2.15 -25.41
N GLN A 349 17.61 -2.60 -25.00
CA GLN A 349 18.36 -3.61 -25.74
C GLN A 349 17.88 -5.00 -25.34
N GLU A 350 17.50 -5.77 -26.35
CA GLU A 350 17.04 -7.15 -26.18
C GLU A 350 18.19 -8.15 -26.23
N ALA A 351 18.13 -9.16 -25.35
CA ALA A 351 19.03 -10.30 -25.39
C ALA A 351 18.28 -11.58 -24.97
N ARG A 352 18.56 -12.69 -25.67
CA ARG A 352 18.11 -14.01 -25.23
C ARG A 352 18.78 -14.39 -23.92
N SER A 353 18.00 -14.95 -23.00
CA SER A 353 18.51 -15.52 -21.77
C SER A 353 19.44 -16.70 -22.05
N GLN A 354 20.32 -17.03 -21.10
CA GLN A 354 21.21 -18.18 -21.22
C GLN A 354 20.52 -19.46 -20.74
N GLY A 355 21.07 -20.62 -21.10
CA GLY A 355 20.56 -21.93 -20.71
C GLY A 355 19.29 -22.34 -21.47
N ALA A 356 18.65 -23.41 -20.98
CA ALA A 356 17.39 -23.93 -21.51
C ALA A 356 16.28 -22.87 -21.69
N PRO A 357 16.10 -21.87 -20.79
CA PRO A 357 15.09 -20.84 -20.97
C PRO A 357 15.22 -20.03 -22.27
N GLY A 358 16.45 -19.74 -22.71
CA GLY A 358 16.68 -19.00 -23.95
C GLY A 358 16.61 -19.86 -25.23
N ILE A 359 16.62 -21.18 -25.09
CA ILE A 359 16.48 -22.13 -26.21
C ILE A 359 14.99 -22.34 -26.51
N GLY A 360 14.17 -22.44 -25.47
CA GLY A 360 12.71 -22.56 -25.58
C GLY A 360 12.21 -23.98 -25.85
N ASP A 361 12.99 -25.01 -25.49
CA ASP A 361 12.58 -26.42 -25.62
C ASP A 361 11.48 -26.81 -24.61
N THR A 362 11.39 -26.07 -23.50
CA THR A 362 10.33 -26.19 -22.48
C THR A 362 9.57 -24.85 -22.44
N PRO A 363 8.41 -24.74 -23.10
CA PRO A 363 7.61 -23.52 -23.05
C PRO A 363 7.00 -23.34 -21.65
N LEU A 364 6.95 -22.09 -21.19
CA LEU A 364 6.42 -21.72 -19.88
C LEU A 364 5.14 -20.90 -20.04
N GLU A 365 4.09 -21.25 -19.29
CA GLU A 365 2.85 -20.45 -19.20
C GLU A 365 3.07 -19.22 -18.31
N GLN A 366 3.80 -19.43 -17.21
CA GLN A 366 4.20 -18.39 -16.27
C GLN A 366 5.68 -18.53 -15.95
N HIS A 367 6.31 -17.41 -15.59
CA HIS A 367 7.69 -17.38 -15.17
C HIS A 367 7.97 -16.27 -14.16
N ALA A 368 9.02 -16.44 -13.36
CA ALA A 368 9.60 -15.41 -12.52
C ALA A 368 11.11 -15.58 -12.46
N VAL A 369 11.81 -14.46 -12.33
CA VAL A 369 13.26 -14.39 -12.28
C VAL A 369 13.67 -14.01 -10.87
N SER A 370 14.69 -14.67 -10.32
CA SER A 370 15.22 -14.36 -8.99
C SER A 370 15.79 -12.94 -8.93
N LEU A 371 15.77 -12.29 -7.76
CA LEU A 371 16.20 -10.88 -7.63
C LEU A 371 17.64 -10.60 -8.09
N ASP A 372 18.53 -11.58 -7.96
CA ASP A 372 19.92 -11.54 -8.43
C ASP A 372 20.09 -11.90 -9.91
N GLU A 373 18.99 -12.18 -10.60
CA GLU A 373 18.91 -12.52 -12.03
C GLU A 373 19.71 -13.77 -12.42
N ASP A 374 19.94 -14.68 -11.46
CA ASP A 374 20.70 -15.92 -11.69
C ASP A 374 19.83 -17.14 -12.01
N LYS A 375 18.54 -17.11 -11.67
CA LYS A 375 17.59 -18.21 -11.88
C LYS A 375 16.29 -17.74 -12.50
N VAL A 376 15.64 -18.66 -13.20
CA VAL A 376 14.24 -18.54 -13.61
C VAL A 376 13.47 -19.75 -13.11
N ALA A 377 12.28 -19.50 -12.59
CA ALA A 377 11.26 -20.50 -12.33
C ALA A 377 10.13 -20.35 -13.34
N GLY A 378 9.41 -21.42 -13.62
CA GLY A 378 8.20 -21.34 -14.42
C GLY A 378 7.29 -22.56 -14.28
N VAL A 379 6.04 -22.38 -14.68
CA VAL A 379 5.06 -23.46 -14.84
C VAL A 379 5.10 -23.91 -16.28
N GLY A 380 5.43 -25.19 -16.50
CA GLY A 380 5.51 -25.77 -17.83
C GLY A 380 4.13 -25.88 -18.49
N VAL A 381 4.05 -25.63 -19.80
CA VAL A 381 2.79 -25.78 -20.55
C VAL A 381 2.33 -27.23 -20.55
N GLY A 382 1.19 -27.52 -19.93
CA GLY A 382 0.49 -28.81 -19.99
C GLY A 382 1.11 -29.97 -19.19
N ASP A 383 2.21 -29.74 -18.45
CA ASP A 383 2.93 -30.78 -17.71
C ASP A 383 2.63 -30.77 -16.19
N ASN A 384 1.83 -29.81 -15.68
CA ASN A 384 1.50 -29.68 -14.25
C ASN A 384 2.75 -29.74 -13.35
N GLU A 385 3.82 -29.06 -13.79
CA GLU A 385 5.15 -29.06 -13.18
C GLU A 385 5.67 -27.64 -12.98
N VAL A 386 6.31 -27.40 -11.84
CA VAL A 386 7.16 -26.22 -11.62
C VAL A 386 8.60 -26.61 -11.90
N VAL A 387 9.25 -25.85 -12.78
CA VAL A 387 10.65 -26.04 -13.16
C VAL A 387 11.50 -24.84 -12.78
N VAL A 388 12.76 -25.08 -12.44
CA VAL A 388 13.77 -24.05 -12.15
C VAL A 388 15.02 -24.29 -12.98
N ALA A 389 15.61 -23.23 -13.53
CA ALA A 389 16.87 -23.27 -14.26
C ALA A 389 17.78 -22.09 -13.90
N GLU A 390 19.08 -22.37 -13.83
CA GLU A 390 20.13 -21.34 -13.76
C GLU A 390 20.27 -20.62 -15.12
N LEU A 391 20.35 -19.29 -15.11
CA LEU A 391 20.51 -18.42 -16.27
C LEU A 391 21.98 -18.33 -16.71
N THR A 392 22.57 -19.50 -16.96
CA THR A 392 23.98 -19.66 -17.37
C THR A 392 24.11 -20.58 -18.58
N GLU A 393 25.26 -20.57 -19.24
CA GLU A 393 25.52 -21.46 -20.37
C GLU A 393 25.41 -22.94 -19.94
N GLY A 394 24.50 -23.68 -20.59
CA GLY A 394 24.24 -25.08 -20.27
C GLY A 394 23.34 -25.31 -19.05
N GLY A 395 22.78 -24.26 -18.43
CA GLY A 395 21.75 -24.40 -17.42
C GLY A 395 20.54 -25.15 -17.96
N ALA A 396 20.03 -26.12 -17.21
CA ALA A 396 18.91 -26.98 -17.60
C ALA A 396 17.78 -26.87 -16.58
N TYR A 397 16.54 -27.07 -17.03
CA TYR A 397 15.39 -27.14 -16.15
C TYR A 397 15.47 -28.37 -15.24
N THR A 398 15.17 -28.15 -13.97
CA THR A 398 14.93 -29.19 -12.97
C THR A 398 13.52 -29.02 -12.45
N THR A 399 12.72 -30.08 -12.48
CA THR A 399 11.38 -30.11 -11.87
C THR A 399 11.52 -30.08 -10.35
N VAL A 400 10.85 -29.14 -9.70
CA VAL A 400 10.88 -28.91 -8.25
C VAL A 400 9.53 -29.17 -7.57
N LEU A 401 8.43 -29.08 -8.33
CA LEU A 401 7.10 -29.55 -7.94
C LEU A 401 6.43 -30.22 -9.15
N SER A 402 5.57 -31.20 -8.90
CA SER A 402 4.92 -31.98 -9.96
C SER A 402 3.56 -32.51 -9.51
N GLY A 403 2.61 -32.61 -10.44
CA GLY A 403 1.32 -33.27 -10.22
C GLY A 403 0.24 -32.38 -9.62
N GLY A 404 0.52 -31.08 -9.46
CA GLY A 404 -0.43 -30.07 -8.98
C GLY A 404 -0.91 -29.12 -10.07
N GLU A 405 -1.93 -28.33 -9.78
CA GLU A 405 -2.39 -27.22 -10.64
C GLU A 405 -1.77 -25.91 -10.16
N TYR A 406 -0.60 -25.56 -10.69
CA TYR A 406 0.15 -24.39 -10.21
C TYR A 406 -0.30 -23.10 -10.91
N THR A 407 -0.83 -22.16 -10.15
CA THR A 407 -1.49 -20.95 -10.67
C THR A 407 -0.62 -19.69 -10.64
N SER A 408 0.40 -19.64 -9.76
CA SER A 408 1.29 -18.47 -9.64
C SER A 408 2.64 -18.81 -9.01
N LEU A 409 3.65 -18.01 -9.34
CA LEU A 409 4.99 -18.10 -8.79
C LEU A 409 5.68 -16.73 -8.64
N SER A 410 6.55 -16.58 -7.63
CA SER A 410 7.28 -15.35 -7.31
C SER A 410 8.50 -15.63 -6.43
N TRP A 411 9.57 -14.85 -6.58
CA TRP A 411 10.77 -14.93 -5.75
C TRP A 411 10.76 -13.86 -4.66
N ASP A 412 11.03 -14.23 -3.41
CA ASP A 412 11.24 -13.25 -2.35
C ASP A 412 12.69 -12.75 -2.29
N GLY A 413 12.93 -11.71 -1.48
CA GLY A 413 14.26 -11.15 -1.26
C GLY A 413 15.28 -12.09 -0.59
N TYR A 414 14.84 -13.23 -0.07
CA TYR A 414 15.69 -14.26 0.53
C TYR A 414 16.09 -15.35 -0.46
N GLY A 415 15.66 -15.24 -1.72
CA GLY A 415 15.91 -16.24 -2.76
C GLY A 415 15.06 -17.49 -2.62
N ASN A 416 13.91 -17.40 -1.94
CA ASN A 416 12.92 -18.48 -1.94
C ASN A 416 11.92 -18.29 -3.08
N LEU A 417 11.48 -19.41 -3.66
CA LEU A 417 10.43 -19.42 -4.67
C LEU A 417 9.09 -19.75 -3.99
N TRP A 418 8.15 -18.81 -4.06
CA TRP A 418 6.76 -19.00 -3.66
C TRP A 418 5.96 -19.57 -4.83
N VAL A 419 5.10 -20.56 -4.57
CA VAL A 419 4.21 -21.17 -5.56
C VAL A 419 2.81 -21.32 -4.97
N ALA A 420 1.79 -20.94 -5.74
CA ALA A 420 0.39 -21.24 -5.44
C ALA A 420 -0.09 -22.45 -6.26
N GLU A 421 -0.81 -23.34 -5.60
CA GLU A 421 -1.43 -24.55 -6.16
C GLU A 421 -2.94 -24.49 -5.90
N ASP A 422 -3.74 -24.60 -6.95
CA ASP A 422 -5.19 -24.78 -6.86
C ASP A 422 -5.47 -26.24 -6.48
N ILE A 423 -6.23 -26.44 -5.41
CA ILE A 423 -6.62 -27.75 -4.88
C ILE A 423 -8.13 -27.94 -4.88
N SER A 424 -8.86 -27.11 -5.64
CA SER A 424 -10.32 -27.15 -5.66
C SER A 424 -10.82 -28.53 -6.13
N ALA A 425 -10.22 -29.08 -7.18
CA ALA A 425 -10.53 -30.43 -7.65
C ALA A 425 -10.19 -31.55 -6.63
N GLU A 426 -9.16 -31.36 -5.79
CA GLU A 426 -8.84 -32.32 -4.71
C GLU A 426 -9.94 -32.33 -3.64
N LYS A 427 -10.50 -31.16 -3.34
CA LYS A 427 -11.58 -31.01 -2.36
C LYS A 427 -12.91 -31.54 -2.86
N GLU A 428 -13.28 -31.21 -4.10
CA GLU A 428 -14.51 -31.75 -4.73
C GLU A 428 -14.51 -33.29 -4.68
N ALA A 429 -13.37 -33.92 -5.02
CA ALA A 429 -13.25 -35.38 -4.96
C ALA A 429 -13.35 -35.95 -3.53
N ALA A 430 -12.83 -35.24 -2.53
CA ALA A 430 -12.92 -35.66 -1.14
C ALA A 430 -14.35 -35.56 -0.58
N GLU A 431 -15.11 -34.54 -0.99
CA GLU A 431 -16.51 -34.37 -0.62
C GLU A 431 -17.40 -35.44 -1.28
N GLU A 432 -17.15 -35.79 -2.55
CA GLU A 432 -17.84 -36.91 -3.23
C GLU A 432 -17.61 -38.26 -2.51
N ASP A 433 -16.39 -38.52 -2.04
CA ASP A 433 -16.05 -39.74 -1.29
C ASP A 433 -16.75 -39.80 0.09
N GLU A 434 -16.89 -38.66 0.79
CA GLU A 434 -17.60 -38.59 2.08
C GLU A 434 -19.12 -38.83 1.93
N ASP A 435 -19.73 -38.34 0.85
CA ASP A 435 -21.16 -38.54 0.57
C ASP A 435 -21.47 -40.01 0.19
N GLU A 436 -20.59 -40.69 -0.55
CA GLU A 436 -20.75 -42.13 -0.87
C GLU A 436 -20.71 -43.02 0.39
N ASP A 437 -19.87 -42.68 1.38
CA ASP A 437 -19.77 -43.41 2.65
C ASP A 437 -21.00 -43.21 3.56
N VAL A 438 -21.73 -42.10 3.42
CA VAL A 438 -22.97 -41.82 4.19
C VAL A 438 -24.18 -42.55 3.58
N GLU A 439 -24.21 -42.79 2.27
CA GLU A 439 -25.32 -43.51 1.62
C GLU A 439 -25.38 -45.01 1.98
N ASP A 440 -24.26 -45.65 2.34
CA ASP A 440 -24.23 -47.10 2.68
C ASP A 440 -24.71 -47.43 4.11
N ASP A 441 -24.87 -46.43 4.99
CA ASP A 441 -25.34 -46.63 6.38
C ASP A 441 -26.87 -46.47 6.58
N THR A 442 -27.63 -46.29 5.49
CA THR A 442 -29.10 -46.12 5.55
C THR A 442 -29.91 -47.38 5.24
N GLU A 443 -29.45 -48.57 5.63
CA GLU A 443 -30.33 -49.74 5.75
C GLU A 443 -30.77 -49.99 7.20
N ARG A 444 -31.90 -49.36 7.59
CA ARG A 444 -33.08 -49.96 8.30
C ARG A 444 -33.71 -49.07 9.39
N GLY A 445 -34.78 -48.35 9.04
CA GLY A 445 -35.93 -48.14 9.95
C GLY A 445 -36.67 -46.79 9.88
N ASP A 446 -37.81 -46.81 9.18
CA ASP A 446 -38.98 -45.90 9.23
C ASP A 446 -38.82 -44.38 8.93
N PRO A 447 -39.71 -43.77 8.11
CA PRO A 447 -39.63 -42.35 7.78
C PRO A 447 -40.41 -41.50 8.80
N PRO A 448 -39.92 -40.31 9.21
CA PRO A 448 -40.79 -39.23 9.60
C PRO A 448 -41.03 -38.27 8.44
N ALA A 449 -42.28 -37.85 8.30
CA ALA A 449 -42.68 -36.78 7.41
C ALA A 449 -42.37 -35.41 8.04
N GLY A 450 -41.79 -34.51 7.24
CA GLY A 450 -42.08 -33.08 7.25
C GLY A 450 -41.14 -32.13 8.00
N SER A 451 -40.28 -31.44 7.24
CA SER A 451 -39.89 -30.00 7.31
C SER A 451 -38.68 -29.86 6.36
N SER A 452 -38.71 -28.95 5.37
CA SER A 452 -37.99 -27.65 5.40
C SER A 452 -36.49 -27.85 5.67
N ASP A 453 -35.57 -27.43 4.82
CA ASP A 453 -35.51 -26.22 4.02
C ASP A 453 -34.68 -26.47 2.75
N ALA A 454 -34.66 -25.50 1.85
CA ALA A 454 -33.80 -25.52 0.67
C ALA A 454 -32.37 -25.88 1.03
N ASP A 455 -31.72 -26.71 0.21
CA ASP A 455 -30.26 -26.77 0.15
C ASP A 455 -29.74 -25.33 0.13
N PRO A 456 -28.93 -24.90 1.11
CA PRO A 456 -28.10 -23.74 0.88
C PRO A 456 -27.15 -24.11 -0.27
N GLU A 457 -26.85 -23.11 -1.07
CA GLU A 457 -25.93 -23.16 -2.21
C GLU A 457 -24.74 -24.09 -1.93
N GLN A 458 -24.46 -25.00 -2.87
CA GLN A 458 -23.19 -25.74 -2.93
C GLN A 458 -22.08 -24.72 -2.71
N ASP A 459 -21.38 -24.83 -1.57
CA ASP A 459 -20.09 -24.15 -1.39
C ASP A 459 -19.20 -24.73 -2.50
N ASP A 460 -18.88 -23.92 -3.51
CA ASP A 460 -17.85 -24.29 -4.48
C ASP A 460 -16.61 -24.67 -3.65
N ALA A 461 -16.08 -25.88 -3.84
CA ALA A 461 -14.99 -26.42 -3.03
C ALA A 461 -13.63 -25.75 -3.35
N ALA A 462 -13.63 -24.42 -3.49
CA ALA A 462 -12.45 -23.62 -3.76
C ALA A 462 -11.38 -23.87 -2.68
N GLY A 463 -10.12 -23.95 -3.10
CA GLY A 463 -9.02 -24.05 -2.16
C GLY A 463 -7.66 -23.81 -2.79
N THR A 464 -6.77 -23.21 -2.01
CA THR A 464 -5.37 -22.99 -2.40
C THR A 464 -4.42 -23.64 -1.41
N ARG A 465 -3.39 -24.32 -1.93
CA ARG A 465 -2.18 -24.71 -1.18
C ARG A 465 -1.02 -23.81 -1.59
N LEU A 466 -0.21 -23.39 -0.62
CA LEU A 466 0.95 -22.54 -0.85
C LEU A 466 2.26 -23.26 -0.52
N TRP A 467 3.25 -23.12 -1.39
CA TRP A 467 4.58 -23.69 -1.21
C TRP A 467 5.64 -22.60 -1.16
N LEU A 468 6.63 -22.77 -0.27
CA LEU A 468 7.86 -22.00 -0.24
C LEU A 468 9.04 -22.94 -0.52
N LEU A 469 9.75 -22.74 -1.63
CA LEU A 469 10.92 -23.53 -1.98
C LEU A 469 12.19 -22.76 -1.61
N ARG A 470 12.89 -23.22 -0.57
CA ARG A 470 14.12 -22.56 -0.11
C ARG A 470 15.21 -22.65 -1.18
N GLY A 471 15.82 -21.51 -1.51
CA GLY A 471 16.79 -21.40 -2.60
C GLY A 471 16.24 -21.82 -3.98
N GLY A 472 14.91 -21.97 -4.09
CA GLY A 472 14.20 -22.43 -5.28
C GLY A 472 14.04 -23.94 -5.43
N THR A 473 14.41 -24.76 -4.44
CA THR A 473 14.46 -26.24 -4.65
C THR A 473 13.92 -27.11 -3.51
N ASP A 474 13.87 -26.62 -2.27
CA ASP A 474 13.44 -27.42 -1.11
C ASP A 474 12.04 -26.96 -0.64
N PRO A 475 10.96 -27.64 -1.07
CA PRO A 475 9.60 -27.21 -0.80
C PRO A 475 9.19 -27.43 0.66
N ILE A 476 8.60 -26.40 1.25
CA ILE A 476 7.82 -26.48 2.49
C ILE A 476 6.44 -25.91 2.24
N GLU A 477 5.42 -26.50 2.85
CA GLU A 477 4.07 -25.97 2.80
C GLU A 477 3.95 -24.74 3.72
N VAL A 478 3.30 -23.69 3.21
CA VAL A 478 3.02 -22.46 3.96
C VAL A 478 1.62 -22.59 4.58
N THR A 479 1.52 -22.33 5.88
CA THR A 479 0.24 -22.33 6.58
C THR A 479 -0.51 -21.03 6.31
N ALA A 480 -1.66 -21.11 5.63
CA ALA A 480 -2.50 -19.96 5.28
C ALA A 480 -4.01 -20.30 5.43
N PRO A 481 -4.53 -20.40 6.67
CA PRO A 481 -5.89 -20.90 6.91
C PRO A 481 -6.98 -20.02 6.28
N GLU A 482 -6.76 -18.70 6.19
CA GLU A 482 -7.71 -17.73 5.60
C GLU A 482 -7.82 -17.82 4.06
N LEU A 483 -7.00 -18.67 3.42
CA LEU A 483 -7.07 -18.94 1.97
C LEU A 483 -7.63 -20.34 1.67
N SER A 484 -8.01 -21.09 2.71
CA SER A 484 -8.40 -22.49 2.55
C SER A 484 -9.65 -22.64 1.67
N ASP A 485 -10.51 -21.63 1.60
CA ASP A 485 -11.77 -21.54 0.86
C ASP A 485 -11.70 -20.58 -0.34
N ARG A 486 -10.49 -20.23 -0.79
CA ARG A 486 -10.27 -19.25 -1.86
C ARG A 486 -9.35 -19.79 -2.93
N THR A 487 -9.58 -19.38 -4.17
CA THR A 487 -8.65 -19.63 -5.28
C THR A 487 -7.71 -18.43 -5.43
N VAL A 488 -6.39 -18.68 -5.35
CA VAL A 488 -5.37 -17.66 -5.61
C VAL A 488 -4.95 -17.75 -7.07
N THR A 489 -5.20 -16.70 -7.84
CA THR A 489 -4.82 -16.63 -9.27
C THR A 489 -3.52 -15.88 -9.50
N ARG A 490 -3.11 -15.00 -8.58
CA ARG A 490 -1.80 -14.34 -8.57
C ARG A 490 -1.23 -14.27 -7.17
N LEU A 491 0.07 -14.47 -7.07
CA LEU A 491 0.86 -14.34 -5.86
C LEU A 491 2.16 -13.61 -6.18
N ARG A 492 2.47 -12.56 -5.42
CA ARG A 492 3.74 -11.82 -5.49
C ARG A 492 4.30 -11.58 -4.10
N ALA A 493 5.45 -12.19 -3.80
CA ALA A 493 6.18 -11.93 -2.58
C ALA A 493 6.81 -10.53 -2.62
N SER A 494 6.83 -9.83 -1.48
CA SER A 494 7.52 -8.55 -1.37
C SER A 494 9.04 -8.78 -1.42
N ARG A 495 9.76 -7.79 -1.94
CA ARG A 495 11.24 -7.83 -2.02
C ARG A 495 11.90 -7.79 -0.64
N ASP A 496 11.19 -7.31 0.37
CA ASP A 496 11.63 -7.35 1.77
C ASP A 496 11.35 -8.72 2.45
N GLY A 497 10.57 -9.59 1.83
CA GLY A 497 10.24 -10.94 2.31
C GLY A 497 9.25 -11.01 3.48
N THR A 498 8.61 -9.88 3.83
CA THR A 498 7.68 -9.78 4.98
C THR A 498 6.21 -9.85 4.59
N ARG A 499 5.87 -9.70 3.31
CA ARG A 499 4.49 -9.58 2.82
C ARG A 499 4.30 -10.34 1.51
N VAL A 500 3.06 -10.75 1.24
CA VAL A 500 2.67 -11.34 -0.04
C VAL A 500 1.39 -10.64 -0.51
N ALA A 501 1.41 -10.13 -1.74
CA ALA A 501 0.24 -9.64 -2.43
C ALA A 501 -0.42 -10.77 -3.23
N LEU A 502 -1.72 -10.90 -3.10
CA LEU A 502 -2.54 -11.95 -3.70
C LEU A 502 -3.67 -11.33 -4.52
N LEU A 503 -4.00 -11.99 -5.63
CA LEU A 503 -5.29 -11.87 -6.29
C LEU A 503 -6.06 -13.14 -5.98
N THR A 504 -7.18 -13.00 -5.29
CA THR A 504 -8.09 -14.10 -4.97
C THR A 504 -9.38 -13.98 -5.76
N GLU A 505 -9.95 -15.12 -6.12
CA GLU A 505 -11.27 -15.23 -6.71
C GLU A 505 -12.21 -15.95 -5.73
N ASP A 506 -13.43 -15.43 -5.64
CA ASP A 506 -14.53 -15.93 -4.81
C ASP A 506 -15.82 -15.75 -5.65
N GLY A 507 -16.17 -16.80 -6.40
CA GLY A 507 -17.18 -16.74 -7.45
C GLY A 507 -16.83 -15.72 -8.54
N GLU A 508 -17.71 -14.72 -8.76
CA GLU A 508 -17.49 -13.64 -9.73
C GLU A 508 -16.65 -12.47 -9.17
N ASN A 509 -16.24 -12.50 -7.90
CA ASN A 509 -15.54 -11.38 -7.26
C ASN A 509 -14.03 -11.63 -7.19
N SER A 510 -13.25 -10.73 -7.81
CA SER A 510 -11.79 -10.67 -7.64
C SER A 510 -11.42 -9.71 -6.50
N GLN A 511 -10.54 -10.11 -5.58
CA GLN A 511 -10.05 -9.25 -4.51
C GLN A 511 -8.52 -9.20 -4.47
N VAL A 512 -7.97 -8.01 -4.25
CA VAL A 512 -6.54 -7.84 -3.96
C VAL A 512 -6.36 -7.88 -2.44
N LEU A 513 -5.54 -8.82 -1.98
CA LEU A 513 -5.20 -8.98 -0.56
C LEU A 513 -3.70 -8.82 -0.37
N VAL A 514 -3.28 -8.24 0.76
CA VAL A 514 -1.88 -8.30 1.22
C VAL A 514 -1.84 -9.00 2.57
N GLY A 515 -1.16 -10.14 2.62
CA GLY A 515 -0.93 -10.90 3.84
C GLY A 515 0.48 -10.69 4.38
N ARG A 516 0.64 -10.87 5.70
CA ARG A 516 1.92 -10.82 6.39
C ARG A 516 2.55 -12.20 6.47
N VAL A 517 3.85 -12.28 6.18
CA VAL A 517 4.67 -13.49 6.33
C VAL A 517 5.32 -13.52 7.70
N VAL A 518 5.11 -14.61 8.44
CA VAL A 518 5.75 -14.86 9.73
C VAL A 518 6.51 -16.18 9.66
N TYR A 519 7.75 -16.16 10.14
CA TYR A 519 8.60 -17.34 10.24
C TYR A 519 8.75 -17.73 11.71
N ASP A 520 8.37 -18.94 12.07
CA ASP A 520 8.51 -19.47 13.42
C ASP A 520 9.15 -20.87 13.43
N ASP A 521 9.18 -21.51 14.60
CA ASP A 521 9.72 -22.86 14.75
C ASP A 521 8.84 -23.94 14.10
N ALA A 522 7.55 -23.64 13.85
CA ALA A 522 6.58 -24.55 13.25
C ALA A 522 6.59 -24.50 11.71
N GLY A 523 7.00 -23.37 11.12
CA GLY A 523 7.13 -23.23 9.68
C GLY A 523 7.04 -21.78 9.21
N VAL A 524 6.28 -21.58 8.13
CA VAL A 524 6.00 -20.28 7.52
C VAL A 524 4.50 -20.09 7.52
N LEU A 525 4.06 -18.95 8.05
CA LEU A 525 2.66 -18.57 8.10
C LEU A 525 2.42 -17.36 7.21
N LEU A 526 1.33 -17.40 6.44
CA LEU A 526 0.78 -16.25 5.73
C LEU A 526 -0.62 -15.97 6.29
N GLN A 527 -0.81 -14.80 6.90
CA GLN A 527 -2.00 -14.48 7.68
C GLN A 527 -2.27 -12.98 7.74
N ALA A 528 -3.40 -12.60 8.38
CA ALA A 528 -3.81 -11.22 8.60
C ALA A 528 -3.93 -10.44 7.29
N PHE A 529 -4.81 -10.89 6.41
CA PHE A 529 -4.96 -10.27 5.09
C PHE A 529 -5.65 -8.90 5.17
N LEU A 530 -5.06 -7.89 4.53
CA LEU A 530 -5.65 -6.57 4.34
C LEU A 530 -6.18 -6.44 2.89
N PRO A 531 -7.45 -6.07 2.68
CA PRO A 531 -7.97 -5.84 1.35
C PRO A 531 -7.47 -4.49 0.80
N LEU A 532 -6.94 -4.51 -0.42
CA LEU A 532 -6.52 -3.33 -1.17
C LEU A 532 -7.33 -3.18 -2.46
N ALA A 533 -7.17 -2.05 -3.14
CA ALA A 533 -7.80 -1.79 -4.43
C ALA A 533 -9.33 -2.00 -4.46
N THR A 534 -10.02 -1.75 -3.34
CA THR A 534 -11.47 -1.99 -3.20
C THR A 534 -12.34 -1.06 -4.05
N ASP A 535 -11.72 -0.07 -4.71
CA ASP A 535 -12.35 0.80 -5.71
C ASP A 535 -12.24 0.26 -7.16
N LEU A 536 -11.56 -0.88 -7.34
CA LEU A 536 -11.40 -1.57 -8.62
C LEU A 536 -12.28 -2.82 -8.68
N ASN A 537 -12.77 -3.12 -9.88
CA ASN A 537 -13.45 -4.35 -10.25
C ASN A 537 -12.64 -5.06 -11.35
N ASP A 538 -12.96 -6.33 -11.62
CA ASP A 538 -12.34 -7.13 -12.69
C ASP A 538 -10.80 -7.07 -12.67
N VAL A 539 -10.22 -7.25 -11.47
CA VAL A 539 -8.77 -7.22 -11.31
C VAL A 539 -8.18 -8.51 -11.87
N SER A 540 -7.16 -8.39 -12.71
CA SER A 540 -6.61 -9.52 -13.48
C SER A 540 -5.11 -9.77 -13.29
N ASP A 541 -4.36 -8.77 -12.82
CA ASP A 541 -2.93 -8.92 -12.52
C ASP A 541 -2.42 -7.86 -11.55
N LEU A 542 -1.31 -8.17 -10.87
CA LEU A 542 -0.65 -7.25 -9.93
C LEU A 542 0.86 -7.45 -9.85
N ALA A 543 1.57 -6.39 -9.50
CA ALA A 543 3.03 -6.40 -9.29
C ALA A 543 3.47 -5.35 -8.25
N TRP A 544 4.55 -5.64 -7.51
CA TRP A 544 5.16 -4.68 -6.58
C TRP A 544 5.89 -3.56 -7.32
N ARG A 545 5.34 -2.35 -7.28
CA ARG A 545 5.97 -1.14 -7.84
C ARG A 545 7.00 -0.52 -6.91
N GLY A 546 6.80 -0.67 -5.62
CA GLY A 546 7.64 -0.14 -4.54
C GLY A 546 7.55 -1.02 -3.30
N ALA A 547 8.15 -0.56 -2.21
CA ALA A 547 8.03 -1.21 -0.91
C ALA A 547 6.64 -1.01 -0.27
N ASP A 548 5.92 0.03 -0.69
CA ASP A 548 4.64 0.51 -0.14
C ASP A 548 3.58 0.75 -1.24
N GLN A 549 3.81 0.25 -2.45
CA GLN A 549 2.89 0.45 -3.58
C GLN A 549 2.85 -0.74 -4.54
N LEU A 550 1.64 -1.12 -4.94
CA LEU A 550 1.36 -2.07 -6.01
C LEU A 550 1.01 -1.34 -7.31
N ALA A 551 1.34 -1.98 -8.44
CA ALA A 551 0.71 -1.73 -9.72
C ALA A 551 -0.33 -2.84 -9.95
N VAL A 552 -1.57 -2.47 -10.22
CA VAL A 552 -2.72 -3.38 -10.36
C VAL A 552 -3.39 -3.13 -11.71
N LEU A 553 -3.77 -4.20 -12.40
CA LEU A 553 -4.53 -4.14 -13.63
C LEU A 553 -6.00 -4.44 -13.35
N GLY A 554 -6.89 -3.48 -13.58
CA GLY A 554 -8.32 -3.63 -13.30
C GLY A 554 -9.16 -2.50 -13.87
N GLN A 555 -10.45 -2.52 -13.58
CA GLN A 555 -11.43 -1.53 -14.03
C GLN A 555 -11.90 -0.66 -12.87
N LYS A 556 -11.90 0.65 -13.06
CA LYS A 556 -12.57 1.58 -12.13
C LYS A 556 -13.95 1.91 -12.68
N GLU A 557 -14.98 1.65 -11.88
CA GLU A 557 -16.39 1.81 -12.28
C GLU A 557 -16.73 1.02 -13.57
N ARG A 558 -17.13 1.71 -14.65
CA ARG A 558 -17.43 1.13 -15.98
C ARG A 558 -16.39 1.54 -17.03
N ALA A 559 -15.19 1.88 -16.60
CA ALA A 559 -14.09 2.23 -17.50
C ALA A 559 -13.45 0.97 -18.12
N ALA A 560 -12.65 1.15 -19.16
CA ALA A 560 -11.84 0.06 -19.71
C ALA A 560 -10.76 -0.38 -18.69
N VAL A 561 -10.29 -1.62 -18.83
CA VAL A 561 -9.17 -2.15 -18.05
C VAL A 561 -7.95 -1.24 -18.23
N GLN A 562 -7.38 -0.79 -17.11
CA GLN A 562 -6.20 0.08 -17.10
C GLN A 562 -5.27 -0.26 -15.93
N ALA A 563 -4.04 0.24 -16.01
CA ALA A 563 -3.10 0.12 -14.90
C ALA A 563 -3.45 1.15 -13.81
N HIS A 564 -3.32 0.74 -12.56
CA HIS A 564 -3.58 1.54 -11.38
C HIS A 564 -2.42 1.40 -10.39
N LEU A 565 -2.05 2.51 -9.75
CA LEU A 565 -1.14 2.50 -8.61
C LEU A 565 -1.96 2.47 -7.32
N VAL A 566 -1.68 1.49 -6.47
CA VAL A 566 -2.42 1.20 -5.25
C VAL A 566 -1.46 1.25 -4.07
N PRO A 567 -1.58 2.24 -3.17
CA PRO A 567 -0.80 2.29 -1.93
C PRO A 567 -1.11 1.11 -0.99
N LEU A 568 -0.14 0.72 -0.18
CA LEU A 568 -0.30 -0.27 0.88
C LEU A 568 -0.96 0.27 2.15
N ASP A 569 -1.20 1.58 2.19
CA ASP A 569 -1.73 2.30 3.33
C ASP A 569 -3.23 2.01 3.59
N GLY A 570 -3.88 1.21 2.75
CA GLY A 570 -5.28 0.81 2.91
C GLY A 570 -6.31 1.87 2.51
N SER A 571 -5.94 3.11 2.18
CA SER A 571 -6.88 4.22 1.95
C SER A 571 -7.70 4.19 0.65
N THR A 572 -7.64 3.08 -0.08
CA THR A 572 -8.56 2.70 -1.18
C THR A 572 -8.62 3.61 -2.42
N GLN A 573 -7.87 4.72 -2.52
CA GLN A 573 -7.83 5.48 -3.77
C GLN A 573 -6.70 5.00 -4.69
N SER A 574 -7.08 4.15 -5.65
CA SER A 574 -6.21 3.82 -6.76
C SER A 574 -6.03 5.05 -7.69
N THR A 575 -4.79 5.29 -8.11
CA THR A 575 -4.45 6.33 -9.10
C THR A 575 -4.23 5.69 -10.45
N SER A 576 -4.93 6.15 -11.49
CA SER A 576 -4.73 5.62 -12.85
C SER A 576 -3.30 5.87 -13.32
N ALA A 577 -2.65 4.82 -13.81
CA ALA A 577 -1.39 4.83 -14.55
C ALA A 577 -1.62 4.69 -16.07
N GLY A 578 -2.85 4.89 -16.53
CA GLY A 578 -3.25 4.85 -17.93
C GLY A 578 -3.41 3.44 -18.50
N ALA A 579 -3.73 3.41 -19.80
CA ALA A 579 -3.91 2.18 -20.57
C ALA A 579 -3.18 2.24 -21.92
N THR A 580 -2.94 1.08 -22.50
CA THR A 580 -2.51 0.95 -23.90
C THR A 580 -3.59 1.47 -24.85
N THR A 581 -3.17 1.99 -26.00
CA THR A 581 -4.11 2.52 -27.00
C THR A 581 -4.51 1.44 -27.99
N GLY A 582 -5.80 1.09 -28.03
CA GLY A 582 -6.39 0.25 -29.08
C GLY A 582 -6.16 -1.26 -28.91
N VAL A 583 -5.62 -1.69 -27.77
CA VAL A 583 -5.46 -3.09 -27.38
C VAL A 583 -5.64 -3.20 -25.87
N ASP A 584 -6.15 -4.32 -25.40
CA ASP A 584 -6.30 -4.62 -23.99
C ASP A 584 -4.98 -5.13 -23.39
N MET A 585 -4.75 -4.78 -22.13
CA MET A 585 -3.63 -5.28 -21.33
C MET A 585 -4.03 -6.60 -20.69
N LYS A 586 -3.11 -7.58 -20.69
CA LYS A 586 -3.29 -8.93 -20.12
C LYS A 586 -2.46 -9.15 -18.86
N SER A 587 -1.33 -8.45 -18.73
CA SER A 587 -0.45 -8.57 -17.57
C SER A 587 0.27 -7.25 -17.30
N ILE A 588 0.75 -7.08 -16.08
CA ILE A 588 1.49 -5.89 -15.63
C ILE A 588 2.77 -6.28 -14.90
N ALA A 589 3.87 -5.60 -15.22
CA ALA A 589 5.14 -5.74 -14.52
C ALA A 589 5.55 -4.40 -13.90
N ALA A 590 6.05 -4.46 -12.68
CA ALA A 590 6.53 -3.30 -11.96
C ALA A 590 7.74 -3.63 -11.09
N ALA A 591 8.63 -2.65 -10.93
CA ALA A 591 9.73 -2.71 -9.99
C ALA A 591 10.11 -1.29 -9.51
N PRO A 592 10.72 -1.17 -8.32
CA PRO A 592 11.23 0.10 -7.81
C PRO A 592 12.14 0.81 -8.82
N GLY A 593 11.83 2.08 -9.07
CA GLY A 593 12.59 2.94 -9.99
C GLY A 593 12.49 2.57 -11.47
N GLN A 594 11.73 1.54 -11.84
CA GLN A 594 11.56 1.11 -13.23
C GLN A 594 10.27 1.66 -13.85
N PRO A 595 10.23 1.79 -15.20
CA PRO A 595 8.99 1.89 -15.95
C PRO A 595 8.01 0.74 -15.64
N LEU A 596 6.71 0.99 -15.79
CA LEU A 596 5.74 -0.10 -15.85
C LEU A 596 5.81 -0.78 -17.21
N LEU A 597 5.60 -2.09 -17.22
CA LEU A 597 5.44 -2.88 -18.44
C LEU A 597 4.06 -3.52 -18.47
N ALA A 598 3.52 -3.69 -19.67
CA ALA A 598 2.27 -4.41 -19.88
C ALA A 598 2.42 -5.39 -21.05
N GLY A 599 2.01 -6.63 -20.82
CA GLY A 599 1.75 -7.59 -21.90
C GLY A 599 0.36 -7.31 -22.46
N THR A 600 0.21 -7.37 -23.78
CA THR A 600 -1.06 -7.01 -24.46
C THR A 600 -1.70 -8.20 -25.15
N GLU A 601 -2.97 -8.05 -25.55
CA GLU A 601 -3.68 -9.09 -26.30
C GLU A 601 -3.04 -9.44 -27.65
N ASP A 602 -2.37 -8.47 -28.29
CA ASP A 602 -1.67 -8.61 -29.57
C ASP A 602 -0.23 -9.12 -29.44
N ASP A 603 0.11 -9.78 -28.32
CA ASP A 603 1.41 -10.40 -28.03
C ASP A 603 2.61 -9.45 -28.21
N TYR A 604 2.47 -8.23 -27.70
CA TYR A 604 3.58 -7.28 -27.57
C TYR A 604 3.67 -6.68 -26.16
N VAL A 605 4.87 -6.24 -25.81
CA VAL A 605 5.18 -5.54 -24.56
C VAL A 605 5.11 -4.03 -24.79
N SER A 606 4.33 -3.35 -23.95
CA SER A 606 4.28 -1.90 -23.86
C SER A 606 4.98 -1.42 -22.59
N MET A 607 5.61 -0.25 -22.64
CA MET A 607 6.32 0.36 -21.52
C MET A 607 5.86 1.80 -21.29
N THR A 608 5.81 2.24 -20.03
CA THR A 608 5.54 3.65 -19.70
C THR A 608 6.78 4.53 -19.86
N ASN A 609 6.62 5.76 -20.32
CA ASN A 609 7.63 6.81 -20.12
C ASN A 609 7.44 7.57 -18.79
N ASP A 610 8.27 8.58 -18.50
CA ASP A 610 8.22 9.39 -17.27
C ASP A 610 6.87 10.10 -17.03
N ARG A 611 6.00 10.19 -18.05
CA ARG A 611 4.65 10.77 -17.94
C ARG A 611 3.55 9.71 -17.88
N LEU A 612 3.90 8.45 -17.63
CA LEU A 612 2.98 7.30 -17.64
C LEU A 612 2.22 7.16 -18.97
N MET A 613 2.86 7.54 -20.07
CA MET A 613 2.34 7.26 -21.42
C MET A 613 2.88 5.92 -21.90
N TRP A 614 1.99 5.07 -22.41
CA TRP A 614 2.30 3.72 -22.87
C TRP A 614 2.78 3.68 -24.32
N GLU A 615 3.95 3.08 -24.55
CA GLU A 615 4.56 2.92 -25.87
C GLU A 615 4.96 1.46 -26.10
N ARG A 616 4.64 0.89 -27.27
CA ARG A 616 5.11 -0.45 -27.66
C ARG A 616 6.62 -0.43 -27.77
N VAL A 617 7.29 -1.36 -27.09
CA VAL A 617 8.75 -1.46 -27.11
C VAL A 617 9.24 -2.70 -27.83
N THR A 618 8.51 -3.82 -27.73
CA THR A 618 8.94 -5.07 -28.37
C THR A 618 7.82 -6.09 -28.49
N ASP A 619 8.05 -7.15 -29.27
CA ASP A 619 7.12 -8.29 -29.41
C ASP A 619 7.35 -9.30 -28.28
N GLY A 620 6.29 -9.93 -27.79
CA GLY A 620 6.36 -10.90 -26.69
C GLY A 620 5.27 -10.70 -25.64
N THR A 621 5.23 -11.63 -24.69
CA THR A 621 4.18 -11.74 -23.67
C THR A 621 4.76 -11.88 -22.27
N ASN A 622 3.89 -11.74 -21.26
CA ASN A 622 4.18 -11.96 -19.84
C ASN A 622 5.44 -11.23 -19.36
N PRO A 623 5.59 -9.90 -19.56
CA PRO A 623 6.73 -9.19 -19.01
C PRO A 623 6.78 -9.31 -17.49
N VAL A 624 7.98 -9.51 -16.93
CA VAL A 624 8.26 -9.54 -15.49
C VAL A 624 9.52 -8.74 -15.18
N TYR A 625 9.59 -8.20 -13.96
CA TYR A 625 10.86 -7.81 -13.35
C TYR A 625 11.26 -8.87 -12.32
N PRO A 626 12.54 -8.96 -11.94
CA PRO A 626 13.00 -9.83 -10.87
C PRO A 626 12.22 -9.65 -9.55
N GLY A 627 11.90 -10.79 -8.91
CA GLY A 627 10.97 -10.90 -7.77
C GLY A 627 9.61 -11.49 -8.15
#